data_AF-A0A9E4S272-F1
#
_entry.id   AF-A0A9E4S272-F1
#
_cell.length_a   1.000
_cell.length_b   1.000
_cell.length_c   1.000
_cell.angle_alpha   90.00
_cell.angle_beta   90.00
_cell.angle_gamma   90.00
#
_symmetry.space_group_name_H-M   'P 1'
#
loop_
_entity.id
_entity.type
_entity.pdbx_description
1 polymer ?
#
loop_
_entity_poly.entity_id
_entity_poly.type
_entity_poly.pdbx_seq_one_letter_code
_entity_poly.pdbx_strand_id
1 'polypeptide(L)'
;MRLRSNSIWSRAIVGVVLAWFVVVIVAYYAVYKPLGFAQINALRDLALILLGWLSAVALANLLGWAVFRKFPNLASAERMSLQIGLGFGIIATGGLALGLAGAASEWLLWPLLLLSLPISLYRLRRDLRELRRPSNRWLAIFVGLALVLIVIRALAPPTAWDSLV
;
A
#
# COMPACT_ATOMS: atom_id res chain seq x y z
N MET A 1 -17.05 42.29 2.04
CA MET A 1 -16.37 41.86 3.28
C MET A 1 -16.03 40.37 3.15
N ARG A 2 -14.80 40.02 2.75
CA ARG A 2 -14.37 38.61 2.58
C ARG A 2 -13.93 38.07 3.94
N LEU A 3 -14.73 37.20 4.55
CA LEU A 3 -14.30 36.45 5.72
C LEU A 3 -13.10 35.58 5.33
N ARG A 4 -11.90 35.97 5.79
CA ARG A 4 -10.70 35.14 5.74
C ARG A 4 -10.98 33.92 6.61
N SER A 5 -11.43 32.83 5.99
CA SER A 5 -11.56 31.54 6.65
C SER A 5 -10.17 31.12 7.15
N ASN A 6 -9.96 31.20 8.46
CA ASN A 6 -8.71 30.80 9.09
C ASN A 6 -8.60 29.27 9.05
N SER A 7 -8.12 28.74 7.93
CA SER A 7 -8.00 27.28 7.70
C SER A 7 -7.10 26.55 8.71
N ILE A 8 -6.32 27.28 9.50
CA ILE A 8 -5.48 26.71 10.56
C ILE A 8 -6.33 26.25 11.74
N TRP A 9 -7.34 27.03 12.13
CA TRP A 9 -8.24 26.69 13.25
C TRP A 9 -9.13 25.51 12.90
N SER A 10 -9.65 25.45 11.67
CA SER A 10 -10.45 24.28 11.23
C SER A 10 -9.61 23.00 11.20
N ARG A 11 -8.36 23.05 10.73
CA ARG A 11 -7.43 21.90 10.77
C ARG A 11 -7.09 21.47 12.20
N ALA A 12 -6.87 22.43 13.09
CA ALA A 12 -6.57 22.14 14.50
C ALA A 12 -7.77 21.46 15.19
N ILE A 13 -8.98 21.98 15.01
CA ILE A 13 -10.20 21.39 15.56
C ILE A 13 -10.42 19.97 15.02
N VAL A 14 -10.30 19.78 13.70
CA VAL A 14 -10.39 18.44 13.09
C VAL A 14 -9.34 17.50 13.67
N GLY A 15 -8.10 17.96 13.82
CA GLY A 15 -7.02 17.17 14.43
C GLY A 15 -7.33 16.75 15.87
N VAL A 16 -7.84 17.65 16.69
CA VAL A 16 -8.23 17.37 18.08
C VAL A 16 -9.40 16.39 18.15
N VAL A 17 -10.43 16.57 17.31
CA VAL A 17 -11.58 15.67 17.25
C VAL A 17 -11.15 14.26 16.82
N LEU A 18 -10.28 14.15 15.80
CA LEU A 18 -9.74 12.86 15.36
C LEU A 18 -8.90 12.21 16.46
N ALA A 19 -8.01 12.96 17.12
CA ALA A 19 -7.20 12.45 18.23
C ALA A 19 -8.08 11.96 19.38
N TRP A 20 -9.11 12.72 19.74
CA TRP A 20 -10.10 12.33 20.73
C TRP A 20 -10.81 11.02 20.35
N PHE A 21 -11.28 10.91 19.11
CA PHE A 21 -11.91 9.68 18.60
C PHE A 21 -10.97 8.47 18.71
N VAL A 22 -9.70 8.63 18.33
CA VAL A 22 -8.68 7.57 18.46
C VAL A 22 -8.52 7.17 19.92
N VAL A 23 -8.39 8.12 20.84
CA VAL A 23 -8.24 7.84 22.27
C VAL A 23 -9.45 7.11 22.83
N VAL A 24 -10.67 7.57 22.53
CA VAL A 24 -11.91 6.93 22.99
C VAL A 24 -12.03 5.51 22.45
N ILE A 25 -11.75 5.29 21.16
CA ILE A 25 -11.80 3.96 20.56
C ILE A 25 -10.76 3.03 21.22
N VAL A 26 -9.52 3.49 21.37
CA VAL A 26 -8.46 2.69 22.00
C VAL A 26 -8.81 2.35 23.45
N ALA A 27 -9.27 3.32 24.23
CA ALA A 27 -9.68 3.12 25.62
C ALA A 27 -10.88 2.17 25.73
N TYR A 28 -11.89 2.36 24.87
CA TYR A 28 -13.05 1.46 24.80
C TYR A 28 -12.63 0.02 24.49
N TYR A 29 -11.80 -0.19 23.47
CA TYR A 29 -11.32 -1.53 23.13
C TYR A 29 -10.40 -2.11 24.22
N ALA A 30 -9.55 -1.30 24.86
CA ALA A 30 -8.68 -1.76 25.94
C ALA A 30 -9.48 -2.26 27.15
N VAL A 31 -10.59 -1.58 27.49
CA VAL A 31 -11.44 -1.93 28.64
C VAL A 31 -12.40 -3.07 28.31
N TYR A 32 -13.08 -3.01 27.16
CA TYR A 32 -14.19 -3.93 26.85
C TYR A 32 -13.77 -5.13 25.99
N LYS A 33 -12.59 -5.11 25.39
CA LYS A 33 -12.11 -6.18 24.51
C LYS A 33 -10.61 -6.40 24.73
N PRO A 34 -10.21 -6.94 25.92
CA PRO A 34 -8.80 -7.16 26.22
C PRO A 34 -8.14 -7.91 25.08
N LEU A 35 -6.96 -7.44 24.68
CA LEU A 35 -6.19 -7.98 23.57
C LEU A 35 -5.90 -9.47 23.86
N GLY A 36 -6.69 -10.34 23.26
CA GLY A 36 -6.46 -11.78 23.28
C GLY A 36 -5.44 -12.17 22.22
N PHE A 37 -5.02 -13.43 22.28
CA PHE A 37 -4.14 -14.03 21.27
C PHE A 37 -4.72 -13.89 19.85
N ALA A 38 -6.04 -13.90 19.70
CA ALA A 38 -6.71 -13.68 18.42
C ALA A 38 -6.41 -12.30 17.81
N GLN A 39 -6.43 -11.24 18.60
CA GLN A 39 -6.12 -9.88 18.15
C GLN A 39 -4.64 -9.72 17.81
N ILE A 40 -3.75 -10.34 18.60
CA ILE A 40 -2.31 -10.33 18.34
C ILE A 40 -2.02 -11.05 17.01
N ASN A 41 -2.64 -12.20 16.78
CA ASN A 41 -2.52 -12.93 15.52
C ASN A 41 -3.07 -12.12 14.35
N ALA A 42 -4.23 -11.49 14.49
CA ALA A 42 -4.78 -10.61 13.45
C ALA A 42 -3.85 -9.42 13.15
N LEU A 43 -3.22 -8.82 14.16
CA LEU A 43 -2.24 -7.75 13.98
C LEU A 43 -0.98 -8.25 13.26
N ARG A 44 -0.50 -9.44 13.63
CA ARG A 44 0.63 -10.11 12.98
C ARG A 44 0.32 -10.39 11.52
N ASP A 45 -0.84 -10.95 11.20
CA ASP A 45 -1.24 -11.28 9.84
C ASP A 45 -1.37 -10.02 8.99
N LEU A 46 -1.98 -8.96 9.55
CA LEU A 46 -2.02 -7.65 8.90
C LEU A 46 -0.61 -7.11 8.63
N ALA A 47 0.30 -7.20 9.60
CA ALA A 47 1.68 -6.76 9.42
C ALA A 47 2.42 -7.57 8.34
N LEU A 48 2.22 -8.89 8.30
CA LEU A 48 2.80 -9.77 7.28
C LEU A 48 2.23 -9.47 5.89
N ILE A 49 0.92 -9.22 5.78
CA ILE A 49 0.27 -8.82 4.53
C ILE A 49 0.84 -7.48 4.04
N LEU A 50 0.94 -6.49 4.93
CA LEU A 50 1.51 -5.18 4.58
C LEU A 50 2.98 -5.31 4.14
N LEU A 51 3.76 -6.14 4.83
CA LEU A 51 5.16 -6.37 4.51
C LEU A 51 5.31 -7.11 3.16
N GLY A 52 4.46 -8.10 2.89
CA GLY A 52 4.38 -8.78 1.60
C GLY A 52 3.94 -7.85 0.46
N TRP A 53 3.01 -6.94 0.73
CA TRP A 53 2.57 -5.96 -0.26
C TRP A 53 3.66 -4.93 -0.57
N LEU A 54 4.33 -4.41 0.46
CA LEU A 54 5.45 -3.48 0.30
C LEU A 54 6.63 -4.13 -0.43
N SER A 55 6.94 -5.40 -0.13
CA SER A 55 8.01 -6.13 -0.82
C SER A 55 7.66 -6.35 -2.29
N ALA A 56 6.41 -6.68 -2.60
CA ALA A 56 5.95 -6.83 -3.99
C ALA A 56 6.03 -5.52 -4.76
N VAL A 57 5.58 -4.39 -4.19
CA VAL A 57 5.71 -3.05 -4.81
C VAL A 57 7.16 -2.68 -5.03
N ALA A 58 8.01 -2.94 -4.04
CA ALA A 58 9.42 -2.61 -4.13
C ALA A 58 10.11 -3.46 -5.21
N LEU A 59 9.83 -4.76 -5.26
CA LEU A 59 10.35 -5.67 -6.29
C LEU A 59 9.84 -5.28 -7.68
N ALA A 60 8.56 -4.93 -7.81
CA ALA A 60 7.99 -4.42 -9.06
C ALA A 60 8.73 -3.16 -9.53
N ASN A 61 8.96 -2.20 -8.62
CA ASN A 61 9.74 -1.00 -8.94
C ASN A 61 11.16 -1.34 -9.41
N LEU A 62 11.83 -2.30 -8.74
CA LEU A 62 13.18 -2.74 -9.10
C LEU A 62 13.23 -3.38 -10.50
N LEU A 63 12.28 -4.28 -10.80
CA LEU A 63 12.17 -4.95 -12.10
C LEU A 63 11.88 -3.93 -13.21
N GLY A 64 10.92 -3.03 -12.98
CA GLY A 64 10.62 -1.95 -13.90
C GLY A 64 11.80 -1.02 -14.12
N TRP A 65 12.55 -0.68 -13.06
CA TRP A 65 13.75 0.14 -13.19
C TRP A 65 14.80 -0.50 -14.10
N ALA A 66 15.00 -1.82 -14.02
CA ALA A 66 15.96 -2.53 -14.87
C ALA A 66 15.65 -2.36 -16.36
N VAL A 67 14.36 -2.25 -16.72
CA VAL A 67 13.88 -1.99 -18.09
C VAL A 67 14.00 -0.50 -18.43
N PHE A 68 13.50 0.38 -17.56
CA PHE A 68 13.42 1.82 -17.80
C PHE A 68 14.73 2.61 -17.59
N ARG A 69 15.80 1.98 -17.08
CA ARG A 69 17.12 2.64 -16.97
C ARG A 69 17.65 3.17 -18.31
N LYS A 70 17.15 2.64 -19.44
CA LYS A 70 17.50 3.05 -20.80
C LYS A 70 16.69 4.25 -21.32
N PHE A 71 15.66 4.70 -20.59
CA PHE A 71 14.75 5.78 -21.02
C PHE A 71 14.77 6.97 -20.04
N PRO A 72 15.85 7.80 -20.06
CA PRO A 72 16.06 8.84 -19.06
C PRO A 72 15.17 10.10 -19.24
N ASN A 73 14.38 10.21 -20.30
CA ASN A 73 13.64 11.44 -20.63
C ASN A 73 12.24 11.54 -19.99
N LEU A 74 11.79 10.52 -19.25
CA LEU A 74 10.47 10.52 -18.60
C LEU A 74 10.48 11.29 -17.27
N ALA A 75 9.39 11.99 -16.96
CA ALA A 75 9.20 12.64 -15.66
C ALA A 75 9.25 11.61 -14.51
N SER A 76 9.81 11.97 -13.36
CA SER A 76 10.07 11.01 -12.26
C SER A 76 8.82 10.27 -11.79
N ALA A 77 7.68 10.96 -11.68
CA ALA A 77 6.41 10.35 -11.25
C ALA A 77 5.85 9.36 -12.28
N GLU A 78 5.88 9.74 -13.56
CA GLU A 78 5.41 8.91 -14.66
C GLU A 78 6.30 7.67 -14.80
N ARG A 79 7.62 7.87 -14.75
CA ARG A 79 8.61 6.80 -14.75
C ARG A 79 8.36 5.81 -13.62
N MET A 80 8.15 6.28 -12.39
CA MET A 80 7.89 5.39 -11.25
C MET A 80 6.58 4.62 -11.42
N SER A 81 5.51 5.27 -11.90
CA SER A 81 4.25 4.56 -12.18
C SER A 81 4.39 3.48 -13.26
N LEU A 82 5.14 3.77 -14.33
CA LEU A 82 5.41 2.82 -15.42
C LEU A 82 6.32 1.68 -14.96
N GLN A 83 7.31 1.97 -14.13
CA GLN A 83 8.20 0.96 -13.55
C GLN A 83 7.42 -0.01 -12.66
N ILE A 84 6.62 0.51 -11.73
CA ILE A 84 5.80 -0.32 -10.85
C ILE A 84 4.78 -1.13 -11.67
N GLY A 85 4.08 -0.50 -12.62
CA GLY A 85 3.10 -1.18 -13.47
C GLY A 85 3.73 -2.30 -14.32
N LEU A 86 4.85 -2.02 -14.98
CA LEU A 86 5.57 -3.01 -15.78
C LEU A 86 6.17 -4.12 -14.90
N GLY A 87 6.69 -3.77 -13.73
CA GLY A 87 7.18 -4.72 -12.74
C GLY A 87 6.09 -5.68 -12.25
N PHE A 88 4.90 -5.18 -11.95
CA PHE A 88 3.75 -6.02 -11.61
C PHE A 88 3.34 -6.91 -12.78
N GLY A 89 3.40 -6.39 -14.01
CA GLY A 89 3.21 -7.20 -15.22
C GLY A 89 4.18 -8.38 -15.28
N ILE A 90 5.49 -8.12 -15.09
CA ILE A 90 6.52 -9.16 -15.07
C ILE A 90 6.27 -10.17 -13.95
N ILE A 91 5.94 -9.71 -12.73
CA ILE A 91 5.64 -10.60 -11.59
C ILE A 91 4.42 -11.47 -11.91
N ALA A 92 3.35 -10.90 -12.48
CA ALA A 92 2.13 -11.61 -12.82
C ALA A 92 2.37 -12.65 -13.92
N THR A 93 3.05 -12.29 -15.01
CA THR A 93 3.37 -13.22 -16.09
C THR A 93 4.34 -14.32 -15.62
N GLY A 94 5.34 -13.96 -14.82
CA GLY A 94 6.28 -14.92 -14.23
C GLY A 94 5.59 -15.89 -13.27
N GLY A 95 4.71 -15.37 -12.41
CA GLY A 95 3.88 -16.19 -11.51
C GLY A 95 2.95 -17.13 -12.28
N LEU A 96 2.32 -16.65 -13.35
CA LEU A 96 1.49 -17.47 -14.23
C LEU A 96 2.31 -18.56 -14.93
N ALA A 97 3.49 -18.24 -15.46
CA ALA A 97 4.38 -19.22 -16.08
C ALA A 97 4.83 -20.30 -15.07
N LEU A 98 5.18 -19.90 -13.85
CA LEU A 98 5.52 -20.83 -12.77
C LEU A 98 4.32 -21.70 -12.36
N GLY A 99 3.12 -21.11 -12.31
CA GLY A 99 1.88 -21.83 -12.05
C GLY A 99 1.59 -22.89 -13.11
N LEU A 100 1.73 -22.52 -14.40
CA LEU A 100 1.59 -23.46 -15.51
C LEU A 100 2.65 -24.57 -15.49
N ALA A 101 3.86 -24.28 -15.02
CA ALA A 101 4.92 -25.26 -14.86
C ALA A 101 4.75 -26.16 -13.61
N GLY A 102 3.70 -25.96 -12.80
CA GLY A 102 3.49 -26.68 -11.54
C GLY A 102 4.50 -26.32 -10.43
N ALA A 103 5.28 -25.25 -10.63
CA ALA A 103 6.36 -24.82 -9.74
C ALA A 103 5.96 -23.67 -8.82
N ALA A 104 4.68 -23.28 -8.80
CA ALA A 104 4.15 -22.25 -7.90
C ALA A 104 4.02 -22.78 -6.46
N SER A 105 5.15 -23.05 -5.79
CA SER A 105 5.14 -23.24 -4.34
C SER A 105 5.25 -21.87 -3.66
N GLU A 106 4.38 -21.62 -2.68
CA GLU A 106 4.46 -20.42 -1.84
C GLU A 106 5.86 -20.22 -1.24
N TRP A 107 6.54 -21.34 -0.95
CA TRP A 107 7.89 -21.39 -0.40
C TRP A 107 8.96 -20.76 -1.30
N LEU A 108 8.77 -20.74 -2.62
CA LEU A 108 9.76 -20.15 -3.53
C LEU A 108 9.66 -18.62 -3.60
N LEU A 109 8.45 -18.08 -3.43
CA LEU A 109 8.16 -16.66 -3.62
C LEU A 109 8.61 -15.80 -2.43
N TRP A 110 8.42 -16.32 -1.21
CA TRP A 110 8.81 -15.62 0.03
C TRP A 110 10.29 -15.25 0.13
N PRO A 111 11.26 -16.17 -0.07
CA PRO A 111 12.67 -15.82 0.02
C PRO A 111 13.08 -14.83 -1.07
N LEU A 112 12.49 -14.91 -2.27
CA LEU A 112 12.75 -13.97 -3.37
C LEU A 112 12.25 -12.55 -3.02
N LEU A 113 11.08 -12.45 -2.40
CA LEU A 113 10.52 -11.20 -1.90
C LEU A 113 11.33 -10.63 -0.72
N LEU A 114 11.79 -11.49 0.21
CA LEU A 114 12.56 -11.08 1.37
C LEU A 114 14.00 -10.66 1.03
N LEU A 115 14.67 -11.36 0.10
CA LEU A 115 16.03 -10.99 -0.35
C LEU A 115 16.04 -9.70 -1.18
N SER A 116 14.99 -9.47 -1.97
CA SER A 116 14.89 -8.24 -2.77
C SER A 116 14.48 -7.01 -1.94
N LEU A 117 13.94 -7.23 -0.74
CA LEU A 117 13.38 -6.23 0.15
C LEU A 117 14.34 -5.07 0.48
N PRO A 118 15.58 -5.28 0.99
CA PRO A 118 16.47 -4.19 1.37
C PRO A 118 16.90 -3.30 0.19
N ILE A 119 17.21 -3.91 -0.95
CA ILE A 119 17.63 -3.20 -2.18
C ILE A 119 16.46 -2.38 -2.72
N SER A 120 15.27 -2.98 -2.73
CA SER A 120 14.09 -2.38 -3.29
C SER A 120 13.52 -1.26 -2.43
N LEU A 121 13.54 -1.42 -1.10
CA LEU A 121 13.15 -0.36 -0.15
C LEU A 121 14.09 0.84 -0.20
N TYR A 122 15.40 0.61 -0.32
CA TYR A 122 16.37 1.71 -0.43
C TYR A 122 16.08 2.57 -1.66
N ARG A 123 15.81 1.94 -2.81
CA ARG A 123 15.46 2.64 -4.06
C ARG A 123 14.09 3.30 -3.99
N LEU A 124 13.07 2.57 -3.53
CA LEU A 124 11.73 3.12 -3.38
C LEU A 124 11.73 4.36 -2.49
N ARG A 125 12.49 4.34 -1.39
CA ARG A 125 12.66 5.50 -0.50
C ARG A 125 13.33 6.68 -1.20
N ARG A 126 14.27 6.43 -2.11
CA ARG A 126 14.92 7.48 -2.91
C ARG A 126 13.92 8.09 -3.90
N ASP A 127 13.22 7.26 -4.66
CA ASP A 127 12.23 7.71 -5.66
C ASP A 127 11.08 8.49 -4.99
N LEU A 128 10.61 8.02 -3.81
CA LEU A 128 9.61 8.72 -3.00
C LEU A 128 10.08 10.07 -2.48
N ARG A 129 11.37 10.24 -2.19
CA ARG A 129 11.92 11.55 -1.78
C ARG A 129 11.91 12.55 -2.93
N GLU A 130 12.11 12.09 -4.16
CA GLU A 130 12.07 12.90 -5.37
C GLU A 130 10.62 13.30 -5.74
N LEU A 131 9.64 12.50 -5.31
CA LEU A 131 8.19 12.70 -5.51
C LEU A 131 7.52 13.74 -4.59
N ARG A 132 8.29 14.60 -3.89
CA ARG A 132 7.80 15.57 -2.89
C ARG A 132 6.71 16.55 -3.36
N ARG A 133 6.29 16.52 -4.63
CA ARG A 133 5.16 17.29 -5.15
C ARG A 133 4.25 16.41 -6.01
N PRO A 134 2.93 16.37 -5.76
CA PRO A 134 1.99 15.68 -6.64
C PRO A 134 1.97 16.42 -7.98
N SER A 135 2.64 15.88 -9.00
CA SER A 135 2.78 16.58 -10.29
C SER A 135 1.53 16.45 -11.17
N ASN A 136 0.62 15.51 -10.88
CA ASN A 136 -0.51 15.21 -11.75
C ASN A 136 -1.82 14.99 -10.98
N ARG A 137 -2.84 15.80 -11.28
CA ARG A 137 -4.19 15.72 -10.68
C ARG A 137 -4.88 14.39 -10.98
N TRP A 138 -4.63 13.81 -12.15
CA TRP A 138 -5.22 12.52 -12.56
C TRP A 138 -4.67 11.35 -11.74
N LEU A 139 -3.37 11.38 -11.43
CA LEU A 139 -2.75 10.40 -10.53
C LEU A 139 -3.37 10.48 -9.13
N ALA A 140 -3.59 11.70 -8.62
CA ALA A 140 -4.24 11.90 -7.33
C ALA A 140 -5.69 11.39 -7.32
N ILE A 141 -6.45 11.62 -8.39
CA ILE A 141 -7.82 11.09 -8.54
C ILE A 141 -7.80 9.57 -8.59
N PHE A 142 -6.93 8.97 -9.40
CA PHE A 142 -6.80 7.51 -9.51
C PHE A 142 -6.45 6.86 -8.16
N VAL A 143 -5.44 7.40 -7.46
CA VAL A 143 -5.04 6.93 -6.13
C VAL A 143 -6.17 7.12 -5.12
N GLY A 144 -6.89 8.25 -5.17
CA GLY A 144 -8.07 8.49 -4.34
C GLY A 144 -9.17 7.46 -4.57
N LEU A 145 -9.49 7.16 -5.84
CA LEU A 145 -10.48 6.16 -6.23
C LEU A 145 -10.08 4.75 -5.77
N ALA A 146 -8.81 4.38 -5.95
CA ALA A 146 -8.27 3.10 -5.48
C ALA A 146 -8.35 2.98 -3.95
N LEU A 147 -8.04 4.04 -3.21
CA LEU A 147 -8.18 4.06 -1.75
C LEU A 147 -9.63 3.93 -1.31
N VAL A 148 -10.57 4.62 -1.97
CA VAL A 148 -12.01 4.47 -1.71
C VAL A 148 -12.47 3.03 -1.94
N LEU A 149 -12.05 2.39 -3.03
CA LEU A 149 -12.37 0.99 -3.31
C LEU A 149 -11.79 0.04 -2.25
N ILE A 150 -10.57 0.27 -1.80
CA ILE A 150 -9.94 -0.52 -0.72
C ILE A 150 -10.72 -0.32 0.60
N VAL A 151 -11.14 0.90 0.91
CA VAL A 151 -11.95 1.19 2.11
C VAL A 151 -13.31 0.52 2.04
N ILE A 152 -13.98 0.57 0.89
CA ILE A 152 -15.25 -0.14 0.66
C ILE A 152 -15.05 -1.65 0.85
N ARG A 153 -13.96 -2.21 0.31
CA ARG A 153 -13.62 -3.63 0.47
C ARG A 153 -13.30 -4.00 1.92
N ALA A 154 -12.64 -3.12 2.66
CA ALA A 154 -12.28 -3.34 4.06
C ALA A 154 -13.49 -3.18 5.02
N LEU A 155 -14.46 -2.33 4.65
CA LEU A 155 -15.72 -2.15 5.37
C LEU A 155 -16.74 -3.25 5.05
N ALA A 156 -16.58 -3.97 3.93
CA ALA A 156 -17.39 -5.14 3.65
C ALA A 156 -17.06 -6.24 4.68
N PRO A 157 -18.04 -6.73 5.45
CA PRO A 157 -17.79 -7.74 6.46
C PRO A 157 -17.21 -9.00 5.82
N PRO A 158 -16.14 -9.59 6.38
CA PRO A 158 -15.50 -10.80 5.84
C PRO A 158 -16.45 -12.00 5.79
N THR A 159 -17.59 -11.94 6.48
CA THR A 159 -18.59 -13.01 6.58
C THR A 159 -19.68 -12.97 5.50
N ALA A 160 -19.72 -11.97 4.61
CA ALA A 160 -20.73 -11.90 3.54
C ALA A 160 -20.35 -12.65 2.25
N TRP A 161 -19.13 -13.19 2.16
CA TRP A 161 -18.66 -13.92 0.97
C TRP A 161 -18.83 -15.44 1.10
N ASP A 162 -18.86 -16.00 2.32
CA ASP A 162 -19.11 -17.43 2.57
C ASP A 162 -20.58 -17.84 2.38
N SER A 163 -21.49 -16.90 2.09
CA SER A 163 -22.88 -17.22 1.74
C SER A 163 -23.11 -17.46 0.25
N LEU A 164 -22.07 -17.37 -0.59
CA LEU A 164 -22.13 -17.75 -2.00
C LEU A 164 -21.36 -19.07 -2.17
N VAL A 165 -22.15 -20.14 -2.11
CA VAL A 165 -21.86 -21.56 -2.36
C VAL A 165 -20.91 -21.80 -3.53
#